data_AF-A0A6C9W4F7-F1
#
_entry.id   AF-A0A6C9W4F7-F1
#
_cell.length_a   1.000
_cell.length_b   1.000
_cell.length_c   1.000
_cell.angle_alpha   90.00
_cell.angle_beta   90.00
_cell.angle_gamma   90.00
#
_symmetry.space_group_name_H-M   'P 1'
#
loop_
_entity.id
_entity.type
_entity.pdbx_description
1 polymer ?
#
loop_
_entity_poly.entity_id
_entity_poly.type
_entity_poly.pdbx_seq_one_letter_code
_entity_poly.pdbx_strand_id
1 'polypeptide(L)'
;GTMAKTIQNKTKETFTLPPREQLAFAGGGSISEQSAAGAASIAAKKKLKDIMQNMDNLNVKGGGKAGIIEGAENSGKYLDDIEIPDNMKKWDYPPSKELFKKYEEVYKNPKYYNQETGAINWPPNNGFIGETHERLANVGEFFDRYGEPSGEFLAKSGFSFEERALAPHSETSIYYKYRVEKPFKIIEGETAPWFDQKGGATQLYGITEDGTVLSVEQLIDEEYLELVN
;
A
#
# COMPACT_ATOMS: atom_id res chain seq x y z
N GLY A 1 19.85 44.45 39.30
CA GLY A 1 19.25 43.11 39.37
C GLY A 1 17.76 43.27 39.26
N THR A 2 17.22 43.05 38.07
CA THR A 2 15.77 42.93 37.83
C THR A 2 15.57 42.38 36.41
N MET A 3 15.69 41.06 36.20
CA MET A 3 15.22 40.38 34.98
C MET A 3 14.90 38.91 35.28
N ALA A 4 14.10 38.68 36.34
CA ALA A 4 13.57 37.36 36.66
C ALA A 4 12.08 37.50 36.91
N LYS A 5 11.30 37.35 35.84
CA LYS A 5 9.89 36.88 35.79
C LYS A 5 9.33 37.25 34.42
N THR A 6 9.48 36.34 33.46
CA THR A 6 8.50 36.04 32.40
C THR A 6 9.01 34.79 31.67
N ILE A 7 8.97 33.65 32.37
CA ILE A 7 9.04 32.32 31.75
C ILE A 7 7.85 31.58 32.33
N GLN A 8 6.66 31.78 31.76
CA GLN A 8 5.55 30.81 31.73
C GLN A 8 4.59 31.27 30.63
N ASN A 9 4.11 30.32 29.84
CA ASN A 9 3.10 30.42 28.78
C ASN A 9 3.59 30.82 27.39
N LYS A 10 4.28 29.89 26.73
CA LYS A 10 3.94 29.56 25.34
C LYS A 10 3.49 28.09 25.30
N THR A 11 2.17 27.97 25.34
CA THR A 11 1.33 26.91 24.80
C THR A 11 2.07 25.71 24.20
N LYS A 12 1.88 24.55 24.84
CA LYS A 12 1.78 23.26 24.15
C LYS A 12 0.67 23.40 23.12
N GLU A 13 1.00 23.83 21.92
CA GLU A 13 0.17 23.49 20.76
C GLU A 13 0.48 22.05 20.43
N THR A 14 -0.44 21.17 20.82
CA THR A 14 -0.55 19.82 20.25
C THR A 14 -0.70 19.98 18.74
N PHE A 15 0.43 19.91 18.03
CA PHE A 15 0.46 19.72 16.59
C PHE A 15 -0.19 18.37 16.32
N THR A 16 -1.47 18.41 16.01
CA THR A 16 -2.25 17.24 15.66
C THR A 16 -1.94 16.98 14.21
N LEU A 17 -1.03 16.02 13.96
CA LEU A 17 -0.74 15.54 12.61
C LEU A 17 -2.06 15.08 11.96
N PRO A 18 -2.33 15.43 10.70
CA PRO A 18 -3.53 15.01 9.99
C PRO A 18 -3.65 13.47 9.93
N PRO A 19 -4.85 12.87 9.97
CA PRO A 19 -5.03 11.42 9.99
C PRO A 19 -4.71 10.77 8.63
N ARG A 20 -3.49 10.21 8.45
CA ARG A 20 -3.07 9.38 7.28
C ARG A 20 -3.65 9.91 5.94
N GLU A 21 -3.56 11.21 5.72
CA GLU A 21 -4.42 11.92 4.77
C GLU A 21 -4.02 11.67 3.30
N GLN A 22 -4.99 11.19 2.52
CA GLN A 22 -5.20 11.55 1.12
C GLN A 22 -4.23 11.10 0.02
N LEU A 23 -3.16 10.33 0.26
CA LEU A 23 -2.30 9.85 -0.84
C LEU A 23 -1.95 8.36 -0.76
N ALA A 24 -2.97 7.53 -0.95
CA ALA A 24 -2.87 6.36 -1.83
C ALA A 24 -3.68 6.59 -3.14
N PHE A 25 -3.97 7.86 -3.46
CA PHE A 25 -4.77 8.26 -4.62
C PHE A 25 -3.89 8.59 -5.83
N ALA A 26 -3.19 7.58 -6.34
CA ALA A 26 -2.98 7.42 -7.78
C ALA A 26 -3.13 5.93 -8.07
N GLY A 27 -4.28 5.54 -8.62
CA GLY A 27 -4.57 4.13 -8.93
C GLY A 27 -6.03 3.84 -9.25
N GLY A 28 -6.96 4.70 -8.78
CA GLY A 28 -8.36 4.69 -9.17
C GLY A 28 -8.66 5.60 -10.36
N GLY A 29 -7.82 5.55 -11.40
CA GLY A 29 -8.18 6.15 -12.67
C GLY A 29 -9.33 5.35 -13.26
N SER A 30 -10.53 5.93 -13.26
CA SER A 30 -11.57 5.58 -14.22
C SER A 30 -10.90 5.49 -15.59
N ILE A 31 -10.84 4.29 -16.17
CA ILE A 31 -10.57 4.17 -17.59
C ILE A 31 -11.82 4.69 -18.29
N SER A 32 -11.92 6.01 -18.42
CA SER A 32 -12.68 6.59 -19.51
C SER A 32 -11.97 6.14 -20.77
N GLU A 33 -12.61 5.19 -21.43
CA GLU A 33 -12.32 4.77 -22.78
C GLU A 33 -12.25 5.99 -23.70
N GLN A 34 -11.03 6.47 -23.97
CA GLN A 34 -10.53 7.05 -25.24
C GLN A 34 -9.38 8.02 -25.02
N SER A 35 -8.15 7.54 -25.19
CA SER A 35 -7.26 7.90 -26.30
C SER A 35 -5.81 7.51 -25.98
N ALA A 36 -5.10 7.02 -27.00
CA ALA A 36 -3.68 6.66 -27.05
C ALA A 36 -3.15 5.43 -26.24
N ALA A 37 -3.88 4.83 -25.29
CA ALA A 37 -3.48 3.56 -24.65
C ALA A 37 -4.03 2.28 -25.33
N GLY A 38 -4.95 2.44 -26.29
CA GLY A 38 -5.59 1.33 -27.02
C GLY A 38 -4.64 0.56 -27.94
N ALA A 39 -3.58 1.20 -28.45
CA ALA A 39 -2.64 0.53 -29.36
C ALA A 39 -1.68 -0.40 -28.62
N ALA A 40 -1.23 -0.05 -27.40
CA ALA A 40 -0.34 -0.89 -26.60
C ALA A 40 -1.05 -2.12 -26.01
N SER A 41 -2.32 -1.96 -25.59
CA SER A 41 -3.16 -3.07 -25.12
C SER A 41 -3.54 -4.04 -26.25
N ILE A 42 -3.90 -3.52 -27.44
CA ILE A 42 -4.15 -4.37 -28.60
C ILE A 42 -2.85 -4.98 -29.14
N ALA A 43 -1.73 -4.25 -29.15
CA ALA A 43 -0.44 -4.79 -29.54
C ALA A 43 0.07 -5.85 -28.55
N ALA A 44 -0.15 -5.69 -27.24
CA ALA A 44 0.18 -6.69 -26.23
C ALA A 44 -0.73 -7.93 -26.34
N LYS A 45 -2.03 -7.74 -26.55
CA LYS A 45 -2.97 -8.83 -26.82
C LYS A 45 -2.67 -9.53 -28.15
N LYS A 46 -2.25 -8.80 -29.18
CA LYS A 46 -1.82 -9.34 -30.48
C LYS A 46 -0.49 -10.08 -30.36
N LYS A 47 0.48 -9.53 -29.63
CA LYS A 47 1.76 -10.19 -29.33
C LYS A 47 1.54 -11.46 -28.50
N LEU A 48 0.61 -11.45 -27.55
CA LEU A 48 0.20 -12.65 -26.81
C LEU A 48 -0.48 -13.66 -27.74
N LYS A 49 -1.34 -13.22 -28.66
CA LYS A 49 -2.00 -14.08 -29.65
C LYS A 49 -1.02 -14.68 -30.67
N ASP A 50 -0.01 -13.90 -31.10
CA ASP A 50 1.06 -14.35 -31.98
C ASP A 50 2.01 -15.33 -31.25
N ILE A 51 2.30 -15.10 -29.96
CA ILE A 51 3.01 -16.05 -29.09
C ILE A 51 2.18 -17.35 -28.92
N MET A 52 0.87 -17.24 -28.77
CA MET A 52 -0.04 -18.39 -28.66
C MET A 52 -0.16 -19.18 -29.97
N GLN A 53 -0.11 -18.51 -31.13
CA GLN A 53 -0.09 -19.17 -32.45
C GLN A 53 1.27 -19.83 -32.75
N ASN A 54 2.38 -19.27 -32.25
CA ASN A 54 3.70 -19.87 -32.39
C ASN A 54 3.97 -21.04 -31.41
N MET A 55 3.10 -21.26 -30.41
CA MET A 55 3.17 -22.43 -29.53
C MET A 55 2.64 -23.73 -30.17
N ASP A 56 2.04 -23.67 -31.36
CA ASP A 56 1.54 -24.87 -32.04
C ASP A 56 2.65 -25.74 -32.66
N ASN A 57 3.91 -25.29 -32.64
CA ASN A 57 5.09 -26.05 -33.11
C ASN A 57 5.98 -26.61 -32.00
N LEU A 58 5.60 -26.49 -30.73
CA LEU A 58 6.29 -27.15 -29.62
C LEU A 58 5.65 -28.52 -29.36
N ASN A 59 6.23 -29.55 -29.96
CA ASN A 59 5.93 -30.95 -29.67
C ASN A 59 6.43 -31.32 -28.25
N VAL A 60 5.75 -30.81 -27.23
CA VAL A 60 5.96 -31.21 -25.84
C VAL A 60 5.09 -32.43 -25.57
N LYS A 61 5.72 -33.60 -25.53
CA LYS A 61 5.12 -34.83 -25.02
C LYS A 61 4.91 -34.67 -23.50
N GLY A 62 3.65 -34.54 -23.09
CA GLY A 62 3.19 -34.80 -21.72
C GLY A 62 2.59 -33.60 -20.99
N GLY A 63 1.33 -33.72 -20.58
CA GLY A 63 0.61 -32.77 -19.73
C GLY A 63 -0.21 -31.74 -20.53
N GLY A 64 -1.50 -32.02 -20.74
CA GLY A 64 -2.35 -31.31 -21.71
C GLY A 64 -2.70 -29.86 -21.36
N LYS A 65 -2.81 -29.03 -22.41
CA LYS A 65 -3.37 -27.66 -22.42
C LYS A 65 -4.74 -27.53 -21.70
N ALA A 66 -5.47 -28.62 -21.48
CA ALA A 66 -6.79 -28.63 -20.84
C ALA A 66 -6.77 -28.20 -19.35
N GLY A 67 -5.74 -28.58 -18.57
CA GLY A 67 -5.71 -28.28 -17.13
C GLY A 67 -5.47 -26.81 -16.78
N ILE A 68 -4.80 -26.06 -17.66
CA ILE A 68 -4.54 -24.62 -17.45
C ILE A 68 -5.77 -23.79 -17.82
N ILE A 69 -6.55 -24.22 -18.82
CA ILE A 69 -7.78 -23.53 -19.26
C ILE A 69 -8.91 -23.75 -18.26
N GLU A 70 -9.05 -24.96 -17.71
CA GLU A 70 -10.08 -25.29 -16.71
C GLU A 70 -9.88 -24.52 -15.39
N GLY A 71 -8.64 -24.25 -14.98
CA GLY A 71 -8.33 -23.45 -13.79
C GLY A 71 -8.72 -21.96 -13.93
N ALA A 72 -8.56 -21.38 -15.12
CA ALA A 72 -8.90 -19.98 -15.40
C ALA A 72 -10.41 -19.78 -15.64
N GLU A 73 -11.09 -20.76 -16.26
CA GLU A 73 -12.54 -20.72 -16.43
C GLU A 73 -13.29 -20.94 -15.11
N ASN A 74 -12.76 -21.76 -14.20
CA ASN A 74 -13.36 -21.98 -12.89
C ASN A 74 -13.12 -20.81 -11.91
N SER A 75 -11.99 -20.09 -12.00
CA SER A 75 -11.77 -18.90 -11.16
C SER A 75 -12.73 -17.76 -11.52
N GLY A 76 -13.01 -17.56 -12.81
CA GLY A 76 -14.02 -16.59 -13.28
C GLY A 76 -15.43 -16.90 -12.77
N LYS A 77 -15.87 -18.16 -12.91
CA LYS A 77 -17.19 -18.61 -12.41
C LYS A 77 -17.36 -18.39 -10.90
N TYR A 78 -16.30 -18.57 -10.11
CA TYR A 78 -16.37 -18.40 -8.65
C TYR A 78 -16.46 -16.94 -8.20
N LEU A 79 -16.07 -15.98 -9.05
CA LEU A 79 -16.23 -14.55 -8.76
C LEU A 79 -17.60 -14.03 -9.21
N ASP A 80 -18.26 -14.69 -10.14
CA ASP A 80 -19.59 -14.30 -10.64
C ASP A 80 -20.65 -14.35 -9.53
N ASP A 81 -20.58 -15.36 -8.66
CA ASP A 81 -21.50 -15.55 -7.52
C ASP A 81 -21.27 -14.58 -6.35
N ILE A 82 -20.19 -13.78 -6.38
CA ILE A 82 -19.86 -12.84 -5.31
C ILE A 82 -20.62 -11.55 -5.52
N GLU A 83 -21.52 -11.26 -4.58
CA GLU A 83 -22.29 -10.03 -4.55
C GLU A 83 -21.73 -9.07 -3.48
N ILE A 84 -21.21 -7.94 -3.95
CA ILE A 84 -20.82 -6.83 -3.07
C ILE A 84 -22.11 -6.14 -2.60
N PRO A 85 -22.28 -5.88 -1.29
CA PRO A 85 -23.44 -5.16 -0.77
C PRO A 85 -23.66 -3.79 -1.44
N ASP A 86 -24.92 -3.42 -1.67
CA ASP A 86 -25.26 -2.18 -2.38
C ASP A 86 -24.80 -0.90 -1.70
N ASN A 87 -24.65 -0.89 -0.37
CA ASN A 87 -24.06 0.23 0.35
C ASN A 87 -22.56 0.36 0.02
N MET A 88 -21.83 -0.76 -0.06
CA MET A 88 -20.40 -0.77 -0.35
C MET A 88 -20.08 -0.38 -1.80
N LYS A 89 -20.97 -0.67 -2.74
CA LYS A 89 -20.87 -0.19 -4.13
C LYS A 89 -20.88 1.35 -4.24
N LYS A 90 -21.40 2.05 -3.22
CA LYS A 90 -21.50 3.51 -3.17
C LYS A 90 -20.37 4.18 -2.40
N TRP A 91 -19.46 3.40 -1.80
CA TRP A 91 -18.29 3.94 -1.14
C TRP A 91 -17.41 4.69 -2.14
N ASP A 92 -16.62 5.65 -1.65
CA ASP A 92 -15.69 6.40 -2.49
C ASP A 92 -14.71 5.46 -3.22
N TYR A 93 -14.35 4.36 -2.56
CA TYR A 93 -13.49 3.29 -3.07
C TYR A 93 -14.09 1.92 -2.76
N PRO A 94 -15.00 1.43 -3.62
CA PRO A 94 -15.63 0.14 -3.41
C PRO A 94 -14.61 -1.00 -3.57
N PRO A 95 -14.73 -2.10 -2.82
CA PRO A 95 -13.84 -3.24 -2.99
C PRO A 95 -14.02 -3.89 -4.36
N SER A 96 -12.95 -4.46 -4.92
CA SER A 96 -13.10 -5.40 -6.04
C SER A 96 -13.75 -6.69 -5.54
N LYS A 97 -14.37 -7.48 -6.43
CA LYS A 97 -14.94 -8.79 -6.06
C LYS A 97 -13.89 -9.72 -5.45
N GLU A 98 -12.66 -9.69 -5.98
CA GLU A 98 -11.53 -10.49 -5.49
C GLU A 98 -11.14 -10.11 -4.07
N LEU A 99 -10.97 -8.81 -3.80
CA LEU A 99 -10.63 -8.32 -2.47
C LEU A 99 -11.79 -8.53 -1.49
N PHE A 100 -13.04 -8.30 -1.92
CA PHE A 100 -14.21 -8.55 -1.10
C PHE A 100 -14.31 -10.02 -0.71
N LYS A 101 -14.09 -10.96 -1.64
CA LYS A 101 -14.04 -12.39 -1.34
C LYS A 101 -13.02 -12.73 -0.25
N LYS A 102 -11.82 -12.14 -0.35
CA LYS A 102 -10.70 -12.46 0.52
C LYS A 102 -10.83 -11.82 1.91
N TYR A 103 -11.42 -10.62 1.96
CA TYR A 103 -11.46 -9.77 3.16
C TYR A 103 -12.88 -9.35 3.55
N GLU A 104 -13.87 -10.21 3.27
CA GLU A 104 -15.30 -9.90 3.48
C GLU A 104 -15.58 -9.41 4.90
N GLU A 105 -15.09 -10.15 5.90
CA GLU A 105 -15.25 -9.82 7.31
C GLU A 105 -14.58 -8.50 7.67
N VAL A 106 -13.42 -8.21 7.08
CA VAL A 106 -12.70 -6.94 7.30
C VAL A 106 -13.50 -5.76 6.74
N TYR A 107 -14.04 -5.88 5.53
CA TYR A 107 -14.87 -4.84 4.90
C TYR A 107 -16.17 -4.59 5.68
N LYS A 108 -16.81 -5.65 6.18
CA LYS A 108 -18.05 -5.55 6.96
C LYS A 108 -17.84 -5.08 8.40
N ASN A 109 -16.59 -5.02 8.87
CA ASN A 109 -16.30 -4.68 10.26
C ASN A 109 -16.27 -3.16 10.48
N PRO A 110 -17.19 -2.59 11.29
CA PRO A 110 -17.24 -1.15 11.57
C PRO A 110 -15.99 -0.64 12.34
N LYS A 111 -15.21 -1.52 12.96
CA LYS A 111 -13.89 -1.17 13.53
C LYS A 111 -12.92 -0.70 12.45
N TYR A 112 -13.02 -1.22 11.24
CA TYR A 112 -12.05 -1.03 10.16
C TYR A 112 -12.54 -0.10 9.06
N TYR A 113 -13.85 -0.10 8.78
CA TYR A 113 -14.45 0.72 7.74
C TYR A 113 -15.71 1.40 8.25
N ASN A 114 -15.86 2.68 7.95
CA ASN A 114 -17.15 3.35 8.05
C ASN A 114 -18.12 2.68 7.06
N GLN A 115 -19.19 2.07 7.56
CA GLN A 115 -20.09 1.24 6.74
C GLN A 115 -21.00 2.06 5.81
N GLU A 116 -21.07 3.38 5.99
CA GLU A 116 -21.82 4.29 5.14
C GLU A 116 -20.95 4.84 4.01
N THR A 117 -19.73 5.29 4.32
CA THR A 117 -18.85 6.00 3.35
C THR A 117 -17.73 5.14 2.77
N GLY A 118 -17.33 4.07 3.46
CA GLY A 118 -16.14 3.29 3.14
C GLY A 118 -14.83 3.90 3.61
N ALA A 119 -14.89 5.00 4.37
CA ALA A 119 -13.70 5.60 4.97
C ALA A 119 -13.00 4.60 5.90
N ILE A 120 -11.67 4.52 5.81
CA ILE A 120 -10.86 3.61 6.60
C ILE A 120 -10.67 4.16 8.01
N ASN A 121 -10.94 3.30 9.00
CA ASN A 121 -10.59 3.54 10.39
C ASN A 121 -9.20 2.95 10.64
N TRP A 122 -8.19 3.83 10.56
CA TRP A 122 -6.81 3.46 10.82
C TRP A 122 -6.55 3.19 12.31
N PRO A 123 -5.57 2.32 12.65
CA PRO A 123 -5.19 2.09 14.04
C PRO A 123 -4.69 3.38 14.69
N PRO A 124 -4.85 3.54 16.02
CA PRO A 124 -4.30 4.66 16.75
C PRO A 124 -2.76 4.66 16.69
N ASN A 125 -2.14 5.75 17.16
CA ASN A 125 -0.67 5.87 17.27
C ASN A 125 0.05 5.56 15.95
N ASN A 126 -0.50 6.02 14.82
CA ASN A 126 0.03 5.76 13.47
C ASN A 126 0.25 4.25 13.16
N GLY A 127 -0.45 3.36 13.86
CA GLY A 127 -0.29 1.91 13.72
C GLY A 127 0.92 1.33 14.44
N PHE A 128 1.62 2.06 15.31
CA PHE A 128 2.70 1.51 16.13
C PHE A 128 2.18 0.83 17.41
N ILE A 129 2.85 -0.25 17.79
CA ILE A 129 2.76 -0.83 19.13
C ILE A 129 3.64 -0.02 20.07
N GLY A 130 3.03 0.60 21.08
CA GLY A 130 3.77 1.27 22.16
C GLY A 130 4.60 2.47 21.67
N GLU A 131 5.80 2.60 22.23
CA GLU A 131 6.72 3.69 21.93
C GLU A 131 7.48 3.45 20.63
N THR A 132 7.79 4.53 19.92
CA THR A 132 8.64 4.52 18.74
C THR A 132 10.06 4.93 19.10
N HIS A 133 11.00 4.65 18.20
CA HIS A 133 12.39 5.00 18.37
C HIS A 133 12.88 5.83 17.19
N GLU A 134 13.55 6.95 17.50
CA GLU A 134 14.29 7.73 16.52
C GLU A 134 15.68 7.12 16.31
N ARG A 135 16.08 6.95 15.05
CA ARG A 135 17.46 6.60 14.70
C ARG A 135 17.85 7.12 13.32
N LEU A 136 19.13 7.00 12.98
CA LEU A 136 19.58 7.14 11.60
C LEU A 136 19.41 5.80 10.86
N ALA A 137 18.84 5.87 9.66
CA ALA A 137 18.90 4.79 8.67
C ALA A 137 20.34 4.63 8.17
N ASN A 138 20.85 3.40 8.12
CA ASN A 138 22.19 3.14 7.62
C ASN A 138 22.17 2.91 6.11
N VAL A 139 23.22 3.37 5.42
CA VAL A 139 23.43 3.10 4.00
C VAL A 139 23.45 1.60 3.75
N GLY A 140 22.73 1.16 2.71
CA GLY A 140 22.58 -0.24 2.34
C GLY A 140 21.43 -0.97 3.04
N GLU A 141 20.71 -0.33 3.97
CA GLU A 141 19.43 -0.87 4.44
C GLU A 141 18.41 -0.89 3.29
N PHE A 142 17.47 -1.85 3.34
CA PHE A 142 16.38 -1.95 2.37
C PHE A 142 15.04 -1.71 3.05
N PHE A 143 14.27 -0.81 2.46
CA PHE A 143 12.90 -0.49 2.85
C PHE A 143 11.96 -0.75 1.68
N ASP A 144 10.69 -0.99 1.95
CA ASP A 144 9.69 -1.23 0.92
C ASP A 144 8.31 -0.71 1.31
N ARG A 145 7.45 -0.57 0.30
CA ARG A 145 6.10 -0.02 0.44
C ARG A 145 5.15 -0.65 -0.57
N TYR A 146 3.93 -0.91 -0.11
CA TYR A 146 2.78 -1.11 -0.98
C TYR A 146 2.03 0.22 -1.08
N GLY A 147 1.98 0.79 -2.28
CA GLY A 147 1.39 2.10 -2.53
C GLY A 147 2.39 3.15 -2.97
N GLU A 148 1.87 4.25 -3.51
CA GLU A 148 2.63 5.27 -4.20
C GLU A 148 3.68 5.97 -3.29
N PRO A 149 4.78 6.48 -3.86
CA PRO A 149 5.82 7.22 -3.14
C PRO A 149 5.34 8.52 -2.48
N SER A 150 4.17 9.03 -2.84
CA SER A 150 3.59 10.23 -2.23
C SER A 150 3.18 10.06 -0.76
N GLY A 151 3.12 8.82 -0.26
CA GLY A 151 2.93 8.56 1.18
C GLY A 151 4.22 8.58 1.99
N GLU A 152 4.09 8.50 3.31
CA GLU A 152 5.20 8.73 4.26
C GLU A 152 5.76 7.44 4.88
N PHE A 153 4.96 6.37 4.92
CA PHE A 153 5.30 5.14 5.64
C PHE A 153 5.99 4.12 4.74
N LEU A 154 7.05 3.52 5.26
CA LEU A 154 7.77 2.38 4.72
C LEU A 154 7.73 1.24 5.74
N ALA A 155 8.12 0.04 5.32
CA ALA A 155 8.57 -0.98 6.27
C ALA A 155 9.99 -1.40 5.95
N LYS A 156 10.66 -1.99 6.94
CA LYS A 156 11.90 -2.72 6.69
C LYS A 156 11.62 -3.88 5.74
N SER A 157 12.48 -4.09 4.75
CA SER A 157 12.24 -5.18 3.80
C SER A 157 12.32 -6.56 4.43
N GLY A 158 11.49 -7.48 3.91
CA GLY A 158 11.47 -8.88 4.31
C GLY A 158 10.24 -9.30 5.13
N PHE A 159 9.43 -8.36 5.59
CA PHE A 159 8.14 -8.65 6.25
C PHE A 159 7.04 -8.96 5.23
N SER A 160 6.18 -9.92 5.56
CA SER A 160 5.01 -10.31 4.75
C SER A 160 3.94 -9.20 4.73
N PHE A 161 2.94 -9.35 3.85
CA PHE A 161 1.82 -8.40 3.78
C PHE A 161 1.00 -8.39 5.10
N GLU A 162 0.78 -9.57 5.68
CA GLU A 162 0.06 -9.78 6.94
C GLU A 162 0.80 -9.18 8.15
N GLU A 163 2.14 -9.17 8.12
CA GLU A 163 2.95 -8.54 9.16
C GLU A 163 2.85 -7.01 9.15
N ARG A 164 2.47 -6.44 8.01
CA ARG A 164 2.31 -4.99 7.84
C ARG A 164 0.93 -4.47 8.22
N ALA A 165 -0.04 -5.37 8.45
CA ALA A 165 -1.42 -5.05 8.81
C ALA A 165 -2.02 -3.91 7.95
N LEU A 166 -1.79 -3.98 6.64
CA LEU A 166 -2.30 -3.02 5.68
C LEU A 166 -3.77 -3.27 5.37
N ALA A 167 -4.46 -2.21 4.94
CA ALA A 167 -5.84 -2.33 4.50
C ALA A 167 -5.91 -3.23 3.24
N PRO A 168 -6.98 -4.00 3.05
CA PRO A 168 -7.16 -4.91 1.91
C PRO A 168 -6.75 -4.38 0.54
N HIS A 169 -7.08 -3.12 0.22
CA HIS A 169 -6.77 -2.52 -1.08
C HIS A 169 -5.27 -2.40 -1.38
N SER A 170 -4.43 -2.37 -0.34
CA SER A 170 -2.97 -2.29 -0.49
C SER A 170 -2.38 -3.55 -1.12
N GLU A 171 -3.08 -4.69 -1.09
CA GLU A 171 -2.60 -5.92 -1.72
C GLU A 171 -2.47 -5.80 -3.24
N THR A 172 -3.32 -4.98 -3.85
CA THR A 172 -3.29 -4.69 -5.29
C THR A 172 -2.50 -3.42 -5.63
N SER A 173 -1.92 -2.74 -4.64
CA SER A 173 -1.08 -1.58 -4.87
C SER A 173 0.28 -1.97 -5.45
N ILE A 174 0.90 -1.03 -6.16
CA ILE A 174 2.26 -1.23 -6.66
C ILE A 174 3.20 -1.41 -5.47
N TYR A 175 4.05 -2.41 -5.57
CA TYR A 175 5.10 -2.70 -4.60
C TYR A 175 6.40 -2.04 -5.04
N TYR A 176 6.99 -1.24 -4.16
CA TYR A 176 8.27 -0.58 -4.36
C TYR A 176 9.26 -1.05 -3.30
N LYS A 177 10.52 -1.18 -3.70
CA LYS A 177 11.63 -1.47 -2.82
C LYS A 177 12.71 -0.43 -3.02
N TYR A 178 13.29 0.03 -1.92
CA TYR A 178 14.27 1.10 -1.89
C TYR A 178 15.53 0.66 -1.16
N ARG A 179 16.67 1.19 -1.57
CA ARG A 179 17.94 1.08 -0.84
C ARG A 179 18.28 2.45 -0.26
N VAL A 180 18.75 2.46 0.98
CA VAL A 180 19.25 3.69 1.62
C VAL A 180 20.62 4.04 1.03
N GLU A 181 20.72 5.22 0.40
CA GLU A 181 21.96 5.74 -0.20
C GLU A 181 22.68 6.71 0.71
N LYS A 182 21.95 7.45 1.55
CA LYS A 182 22.50 8.41 2.52
C LYS A 182 21.84 8.21 3.88
N PRO A 183 22.57 8.38 5.00
CA PRO A 183 21.93 8.36 6.31
C PRO A 183 20.90 9.48 6.47
N PHE A 184 19.74 9.16 7.03
CA PHE A 184 18.69 10.12 7.37
C PHE A 184 17.95 9.70 8.63
N LYS A 185 17.29 10.64 9.30
CA LYS A 185 16.52 10.35 10.50
C LYS A 185 15.23 9.65 10.15
N ILE A 186 14.93 8.61 10.93
CA ILE A 186 13.68 7.87 10.86
C ILE A 186 13.08 7.74 12.24
N ILE A 187 11.75 7.65 12.28
CA ILE A 187 11.01 7.10 13.41
C ILE A 187 10.58 5.69 13.02
N GLU A 188 10.93 4.70 13.82
CA GLU A 188 10.54 3.30 13.59
C GLU A 188 9.89 2.67 14.81
N GLY A 189 9.14 1.59 14.57
CA GLY A 189 8.50 0.80 15.60
C GLY A 189 7.76 -0.40 15.01
N GLU A 190 7.23 -1.26 15.88
CA GLU A 190 6.49 -2.44 15.46
C GLU A 190 5.05 -2.10 15.07
N THR A 191 4.55 -2.69 13.99
CA THR A 191 3.19 -2.48 13.50
C THR A 191 2.17 -3.26 14.34
N ALA A 192 1.14 -2.57 14.80
CA ALA A 192 0.03 -3.15 15.55
C ALA A 192 -0.82 -4.10 14.69
N PRO A 193 -1.36 -5.20 15.27
CA PRO A 193 -2.35 -6.02 14.58
C PRO A 193 -3.59 -5.19 14.20
N TRP A 194 -3.97 -5.23 12.93
CA TRP A 194 -5.13 -4.49 12.40
C TRP A 194 -5.68 -5.18 11.15
N PHE A 195 -6.91 -4.86 10.74
CA PHE A 195 -7.59 -5.50 9.59
C PHE A 195 -7.57 -7.04 9.63
N ASP A 196 -7.74 -7.63 10.81
CA ASP A 196 -7.59 -9.08 11.09
C ASP A 196 -6.23 -9.69 10.68
N GLN A 197 -5.22 -8.85 10.51
CA GLN A 197 -3.84 -9.24 10.26
C GLN A 197 -3.00 -9.20 11.54
N LYS A 198 -1.97 -10.05 11.59
CA LYS A 198 -1.15 -10.25 12.79
C LYS A 198 -0.27 -9.06 13.17
N GLY A 199 0.08 -8.18 12.23
CA GLY A 199 1.06 -7.12 12.50
C GLY A 199 2.46 -7.68 12.80
N GLY A 200 3.31 -6.87 13.41
CA GLY A 200 4.67 -7.27 13.83
C GLY A 200 5.80 -6.84 12.88
N ALA A 201 5.49 -6.24 11.72
CA ALA A 201 6.52 -5.65 10.88
C ALA A 201 7.16 -4.43 11.54
N THR A 202 8.43 -4.16 11.23
CA THR A 202 9.02 -2.85 11.53
C THR A 202 8.56 -1.84 10.49
N GLN A 203 7.63 -0.95 10.83
CA GLN A 203 7.28 0.21 10.01
C GLN A 203 8.13 1.42 10.41
N LEU A 204 8.31 2.35 9.48
CA LEU A 204 9.07 3.57 9.70
C LEU A 204 8.60 4.71 8.79
N TYR A 205 8.96 5.94 9.14
CA TYR A 205 8.88 7.11 8.25
C TYR A 205 10.09 8.01 8.46
N GLY A 206 10.47 8.76 7.41
CA GLY A 206 11.57 9.72 7.45
C GLY A 206 11.16 11.03 8.10
N ILE A 207 12.08 11.66 8.82
CA ILE A 207 11.90 13.01 9.37
C ILE A 207 13.10 13.90 9.08
N THR A 208 12.85 15.20 9.00
CA THR A 208 13.88 16.25 9.03
C THR A 208 14.44 16.45 10.44
N GLU A 209 15.49 17.27 10.57
CA GLU A 209 16.10 17.62 11.86
C GLU A 209 15.12 18.29 12.84
N ASP A 210 14.14 19.03 12.34
CA ASP A 210 13.10 19.69 13.14
C ASP A 210 11.85 18.82 13.37
N GLY A 211 11.87 17.55 12.92
CA GLY A 211 10.81 16.57 13.15
C GLY A 211 9.66 16.62 12.14
N THR A 212 9.81 17.35 11.03
CA THR A 212 8.84 17.33 9.92
C THR A 212 8.92 15.98 9.21
N VAL A 213 7.76 15.34 8.97
CA VAL A 213 7.68 14.07 8.25
C VAL A 213 7.93 14.28 6.76
N LEU A 214 8.70 13.39 6.15
CA LEU A 214 9.01 13.39 4.72
C LEU A 214 8.20 12.29 4.01
N SER A 215 7.68 12.60 2.82
CA SER A 215 7.15 11.58 1.92
C SER A 215 8.28 10.72 1.34
N VAL A 216 7.95 9.53 0.86
CA VAL A 216 8.93 8.66 0.20
C VAL A 216 9.45 9.31 -1.08
N GLU A 217 8.61 10.07 -1.80
CA GLU A 217 9.01 10.88 -2.95
C GLU A 217 10.07 11.93 -2.58
N GLN A 218 9.88 12.67 -1.47
CA GLN A 218 10.90 13.61 -0.99
C GLN A 218 12.20 12.89 -0.60
N LEU A 219 12.12 11.71 0.03
CA LEU A 219 13.30 10.92 0.36
C LEU A 219 14.06 10.45 -0.90
N ILE A 220 13.36 10.23 -2.01
CA ILE A 220 13.97 9.91 -3.30
C ILE A 220 14.58 11.16 -3.94
N ASP A 221 13.83 12.27 -3.97
CA ASP A 221 14.27 13.54 -4.58
C ASP A 221 15.51 14.12 -3.89
N GLU A 222 15.64 13.93 -2.58
CA GLU A 222 16.81 14.31 -1.79
C GLU A 222 17.94 13.25 -1.81
N GLU A 223 17.74 12.17 -2.58
CA GLU A 223 18.66 11.05 -2.77
C GLU A 223 19.02 10.29 -1.47
N TYR A 224 18.13 10.29 -0.48
CA TYR A 224 18.26 9.40 0.68
C TYR A 224 17.92 7.95 0.32
N LEU A 225 16.95 7.77 -0.58
CA LEU A 225 16.47 6.48 -1.06
C LEU A 225 16.64 6.35 -2.58
N GLU A 226 17.12 5.20 -3.03
CA GLU A 226 17.12 4.80 -4.44
C GLU A 226 16.10 3.69 -4.66
N LEU A 227 15.25 3.81 -5.70
CA LEU A 227 14.35 2.74 -6.12
C LEU A 227 15.15 1.55 -6.69
N VAL A 228 14.88 0.36 -6.18
CA VAL A 228 15.51 -0.90 -6.57
C VAL A 228 14.53 -1.71 -7.42
N ASN A 229 14.93 -2.03 -8.65
CA ASN A 229 14.19 -2.89 -9.57
C ASN A 229 14.43 -4.38 -9.32
#